data_AF-A0A8C6SRR8-F1
#
_entry.id   AF-A0A8C6SRR8-F1
#
_cell.length_a   1.000
_cell.length_b   1.000
_cell.length_c   1.000
_cell.angle_alpha   90.00
_cell.angle_beta   90.00
_cell.angle_gamma   90.00
#
_symmetry.space_group_name_H-M   'P 1'
#
loop_
_entity.id
_entity.type
_entity.pdbx_description
1 polymer ?
#
loop_
_entity_poly.entity_id
_entity_poly.type
_entity_poly.pdbx_seq_one_letter_code
_entity_poly.pdbx_strand_id
1 'polypeptide(L)'
;MEQRVDQNGRVYYVDHIEKRTTWERPDPLPTGRVYYVDHITRTTTWQRPTVESVRNYEEWQHQRSQLQGAMQQFNQRFIYGVTILQTRTDSNGRVYFVHHTTRSTQWEDPRTQGLLNDKPLPEGWEMRFTVEGIPYFVDHNRRTTTYIDPRTGKSSLENGPQITYVRDFKAKVQYSGSGVRYVLNQLSMPQHIKITVTRKTLFEDSFQQIMSFHPQDLRRRLWIIFPGEEGLDYGAWEWFFLLSHEVLNPMYCLFEYAGKDNYCLQINPASYINPDHLKYFKFIGRFIAMALFHGKFIDTGFSLPFYKRILNKPVGLNDLESIDLEFYNSLIWIKDNNIEECGLEMFFSVDKEILGEITTHELKPDGGNVQVTEENKEEYIRLVAEWRLSRGVEEQTQAFFEGFNEVLPQQYLQYFDAKELEVMLCGMQEIDLMDWQRHTIYRHYTRNSKQIVWFWQFAKEMDNEKRMRLLQFVTGTCRLPVGGFADLMGSNGPQKFCIEKVGKENWLPRSHTCFNRLDLPPYKSYEQLKEKLMFAIEETEGFGQE
;
A
#
# COMPACT_ATOMS: atom_id res chain seq x y z
N MET A 1 -18.74 -33.49 16.70
CA MET A 1 -18.43 -34.69 17.50
C MET A 1 -17.20 -35.38 16.93
N GLU A 2 -16.35 -35.94 17.78
CA GLU A 2 -15.14 -36.69 17.39
C GLU A 2 -15.46 -38.19 17.29
N GLN A 3 -15.07 -38.85 16.20
CA GLN A 3 -15.23 -40.30 16.03
C GLN A 3 -14.02 -41.04 16.61
N ARG A 4 -14.25 -42.03 17.46
CA ARG A 4 -13.21 -42.89 18.05
C ARG A 4 -13.54 -44.36 17.89
N VAL A 5 -12.54 -45.21 18.11
CA VAL A 5 -12.66 -46.66 18.05
C VAL A 5 -12.24 -47.22 19.40
N ASP A 6 -13.06 -48.09 19.99
CA ASP A 6 -12.73 -48.76 21.25
C ASP A 6 -11.69 -49.88 21.05
N GLN A 7 -11.24 -50.46 22.15
CA GLN A 7 -10.24 -51.54 22.13
C GLN A 7 -10.74 -52.83 21.45
N ASN A 8 -12.05 -52.94 21.21
CA ASN A 8 -12.70 -54.05 20.52
C ASN A 8 -13.05 -53.73 19.05
N GLY A 9 -12.58 -52.60 18.52
CA GLY A 9 -12.81 -52.18 17.13
C GLY A 9 -14.18 -51.54 16.87
N ARG A 10 -14.96 -51.22 17.90
CA ARG A 10 -16.28 -50.60 17.77
C ARG A 10 -16.17 -49.08 17.73
N VAL A 11 -16.85 -48.48 16.77
CA VAL A 11 -16.88 -47.02 16.59
C VAL A 11 -17.84 -46.39 17.59
N TYR A 12 -17.41 -45.32 18.26
CA TYR A 12 -18.26 -44.47 19.10
C TYR A 12 -17.95 -42.99 18.86
N TYR A 13 -18.90 -42.12 19.18
CA TYR A 13 -18.82 -40.69 18.95
C TYR A 13 -18.78 -39.93 20.28
N VAL A 14 -17.86 -38.96 20.37
CA VAL A 14 -17.66 -38.11 21.55
C VAL A 14 -18.19 -36.71 21.25
N ASP A 15 -19.14 -36.27 22.06
CA ASP A 15 -19.58 -34.87 22.10
C ASP A 15 -18.79 -34.10 23.17
N HIS A 16 -17.92 -33.20 22.71
CA HIS A 16 -17.11 -32.36 23.59
C HIS A 16 -17.90 -31.19 24.21
N ILE A 17 -19.05 -30.84 23.64
CA ILE A 17 -19.93 -29.77 24.13
C ILE A 17 -20.83 -30.31 25.23
N GLU A 18 -21.52 -31.43 24.98
CA GLU A 18 -22.42 -32.05 25.96
C GLU A 18 -21.72 -33.03 26.93
N LYS A 19 -20.42 -33.29 26.72
CA LYS A 19 -19.62 -34.26 27.48
C LYS A 19 -20.25 -35.65 27.53
N ARG A 20 -20.80 -36.10 26.41
CA ARG A 20 -21.47 -37.39 26.27
C ARG A 20 -20.79 -38.25 25.22
N THR A 21 -20.96 -39.56 25.34
CA THR A 21 -20.51 -40.54 24.35
C THR A 21 -21.71 -41.35 23.87
N THR A 22 -21.79 -41.58 22.56
CA THR A 22 -22.86 -42.37 21.95
C THR A 22 -22.29 -43.39 20.98
N TRP A 23 -22.96 -44.54 20.88
CA TRP A 23 -22.65 -45.61 19.92
C TRP A 23 -23.38 -45.43 18.59
N GLU A 24 -24.37 -44.56 18.55
CA GLU A 24 -25.16 -44.28 17.35
C GLU A 24 -24.55 -43.11 16.60
N ARG A 25 -24.45 -43.23 15.27
CA ARG A 25 -23.98 -42.14 14.41
C ARG A 25 -25.00 -41.00 14.46
N PRO A 26 -24.62 -39.81 14.97
CA PRO A 26 -25.56 -38.70 15.06
C PRO A 26 -26.02 -38.27 13.65
N ASP A 27 -27.29 -37.91 13.53
CA ASP A 27 -27.81 -37.27 12.32
C ASP A 27 -26.97 -36.02 11.99
N PRO A 28 -26.73 -35.73 10.70
CA PRO A 28 -26.02 -34.52 10.33
C PRO A 28 -26.77 -33.30 10.88
N LEU A 29 -26.14 -32.62 11.83
CA LEU A 29 -26.60 -31.34 12.36
C LEU A 29 -26.92 -30.41 11.17
N PRO A 30 -27.98 -29.59 11.24
CA PRO A 30 -28.26 -28.61 10.21
C PRO A 30 -27.06 -27.66 10.10
N THR A 31 -26.28 -27.83 9.03
CA THR A 31 -25.15 -26.99 8.58
C THR A 31 -24.31 -26.39 9.71
N GLY A 32 -23.76 -27.23 10.59
CA GLY A 32 -22.68 -26.81 11.48
C GLY A 32 -21.39 -26.66 10.67
N ARG A 33 -20.91 -25.42 10.48
CA ARG A 33 -19.66 -25.14 9.74
C ARG A 33 -18.46 -25.80 10.44
N VAL A 34 -17.61 -26.46 9.65
CA VAL A 34 -16.41 -27.17 10.12
C VAL A 34 -15.32 -26.14 10.45
N TYR A 35 -14.81 -26.19 11.67
CA TYR A 35 -13.57 -25.49 12.07
C TYR A 35 -12.51 -26.54 12.40
N TYR A 36 -11.25 -26.17 12.20
CA TYR A 36 -10.09 -27.03 12.43
C TYR A 36 -9.32 -26.52 13.63
N VAL A 37 -8.96 -27.42 14.54
CA VAL A 37 -8.16 -27.11 15.73
C VAL A 37 -6.76 -27.64 15.49
N ASP A 38 -5.78 -26.74 15.51
CA ASP A 38 -4.38 -27.13 15.59
C ASP A 38 -4.04 -27.45 17.05
N HIS A 39 -3.77 -28.72 17.34
CA HIS A 39 -3.44 -29.19 18.69
C HIS A 39 -2.01 -28.83 19.15
N ILE A 40 -1.13 -28.44 18.24
CA ILE A 40 0.25 -28.01 18.52
C ILE A 40 0.24 -26.53 18.91
N THR A 41 -0.39 -25.69 18.09
CA THR A 41 -0.43 -24.23 18.32
C THR A 41 -1.60 -23.79 19.19
N ARG A 42 -2.55 -24.71 19.47
CA ARG A 42 -3.82 -24.46 20.18
C ARG A 42 -4.66 -23.36 19.53
N THR A 43 -4.55 -23.22 18.21
CA THR A 43 -5.31 -22.25 17.43
C THR A 43 -6.46 -22.92 16.68
N THR A 44 -7.50 -22.14 16.37
CA THR A 44 -8.63 -22.60 15.58
C THR A 44 -8.66 -21.83 14.26
N THR A 45 -8.80 -22.54 13.14
CA THR A 45 -8.93 -21.96 11.80
C THR A 45 -10.20 -22.45 11.13
N TRP A 46 -10.78 -21.60 10.29
CA TRP A 46 -11.96 -21.91 9.50
C TRP A 46 -11.63 -22.53 8.14
N GLN A 47 -10.37 -22.46 7.71
CA GLN A 47 -9.88 -23.11 6.50
C GLN A 47 -9.31 -24.50 6.81
N ARG A 48 -9.58 -25.46 5.92
CA ARG A 48 -8.93 -26.77 6.00
C ARG A 48 -7.42 -26.58 5.89
N PRO A 49 -6.61 -27.06 6.84
CA PRO A 49 -5.16 -26.97 6.74
C PRO A 49 -4.69 -27.67 5.45
N THR A 50 -4.15 -26.89 4.52
CA THR A 50 -3.40 -27.38 3.36
C THR A 50 -1.91 -27.27 3.66
N VAL A 51 -1.08 -27.97 2.90
CA VAL A 51 0.39 -27.85 3.02
C VAL A 51 0.83 -26.38 2.87
N GLU A 52 0.17 -25.65 1.98
CA GLU A 52 0.42 -24.23 1.73
C GLU A 52 -0.04 -23.33 2.89
N SER A 53 -1.25 -23.55 3.43
CA SER A 53 -1.74 -22.73 4.56
C SER A 53 -0.90 -22.92 5.83
N VAL A 54 -0.40 -24.15 6.07
CA VAL A 54 0.47 -24.46 7.21
C VAL A 54 1.83 -23.78 7.02
N ARG A 55 2.43 -23.89 5.83
CA ARG A 55 3.69 -23.20 5.49
C ARG A 55 3.57 -21.68 5.66
N ASN A 56 2.50 -21.06 5.15
CA ASN A 56 2.28 -19.62 5.29
C ASN A 56 2.17 -19.20 6.77
N TYR A 57 1.54 -20.02 7.59
CA TYR A 57 1.45 -19.76 9.03
C TYR A 57 2.79 -19.90 9.75
N GLU A 58 3.59 -20.93 9.43
CA GLU A 58 4.94 -21.12 9.97
C GLU A 58 5.86 -19.96 9.57
N GLU A 59 5.82 -19.53 8.31
CA GLU A 59 6.59 -18.38 7.83
C GLU A 59 6.17 -17.08 8.54
N TRP A 60 4.87 -16.85 8.73
CA TRP A 60 4.38 -15.70 9.50
C TRP A 60 4.85 -15.75 10.96
N GLN A 61 4.86 -16.92 11.61
CA GLN A 61 5.40 -17.08 12.96
C GLN A 61 6.91 -16.80 13.01
N HIS A 62 7.67 -17.24 12.01
CA HIS A 62 9.09 -16.94 11.89
C HIS A 62 9.35 -15.43 11.73
N GLN A 63 8.59 -14.75 10.86
CA GLN A 63 8.67 -13.29 10.73
C GLN A 63 8.32 -12.59 12.05
N ARG A 64 7.27 -13.06 12.73
CA ARG A 64 6.86 -12.57 14.06
C ARG A 64 7.98 -12.68 15.10
N SER A 65 8.77 -13.76 15.06
CA SER A 65 9.90 -13.96 15.98
C SER A 65 11.06 -12.98 15.75
N GLN A 66 11.18 -12.42 14.55
CA GLN A 66 12.24 -11.46 14.17
C GLN A 66 11.81 -9.99 14.32
N LEU A 67 10.59 -9.73 14.82
CA LEU A 67 10.03 -8.37 14.94
C LEU A 67 10.87 -7.40 15.79
N GLN A 68 11.66 -7.91 16.75
CA GLN A 68 12.53 -7.05 17.56
C GLN A 68 13.61 -6.34 16.71
N GLY A 69 14.17 -7.02 15.69
CA GLY A 69 15.14 -6.41 14.77
C GLY A 69 14.46 -5.46 13.78
N ALA A 70 13.31 -5.85 13.25
CA ALA A 70 12.51 -5.03 12.33
C ALA A 70 12.02 -3.72 12.98
N MET A 71 11.65 -3.75 14.27
CA MET A 71 11.22 -2.57 15.02
C MET A 71 12.31 -1.48 15.08
N GLN A 72 13.58 -1.85 15.17
CA GLN A 72 14.67 -0.86 15.21
C GLN A 72 14.79 -0.09 13.89
N GLN A 73 14.66 -0.78 12.76
CA GLN A 73 14.65 -0.15 11.44
C GLN A 73 13.36 0.64 11.20
N PHE A 74 12.22 0.12 11.67
CA PHE A 74 10.93 0.79 11.60
C PHE A 74 10.93 2.14 12.35
N ASN A 75 11.55 2.19 13.52
CA ASN A 75 11.70 3.43 14.30
C ASN A 75 12.59 4.48 13.62
N GLN A 76 13.42 4.08 12.65
CA GLN A 76 14.23 5.02 11.86
C GLN A 76 13.48 5.60 10.65
N ARG A 77 12.25 5.14 10.38
CA ARG A 77 11.46 5.64 9.26
C ARG A 77 10.99 7.09 9.49
N PHE A 78 10.85 7.85 8.42
CA PHE A 78 10.46 9.26 8.43
C PHE A 78 9.63 9.62 7.19
N ILE A 79 9.07 10.82 7.06
CA ILE A 79 8.52 11.29 5.77
C ILE A 79 9.28 12.54 5.36
N TYR A 80 9.04 13.64 6.05
CA TYR A 80 9.94 14.77 6.09
C TYR A 80 10.04 15.19 7.53
N GLY A 81 11.23 15.64 7.94
CA GLY A 81 11.54 16.01 9.31
C GLY A 81 10.31 16.64 9.96
N VAL A 82 9.76 15.92 10.95
CA VAL A 82 8.70 16.41 11.81
C VAL A 82 9.08 17.85 12.11
N THR A 83 8.26 18.78 11.65
CA THR A 83 8.62 20.19 11.60
C THR A 83 9.26 20.57 12.92
N ILE A 84 10.45 21.16 12.82
CA ILE A 84 11.38 21.53 13.88
C ILE A 84 10.79 22.74 14.66
N LEU A 85 9.49 22.67 14.94
CA LEU A 85 8.65 23.68 15.57
C LEU A 85 8.03 23.02 16.80
N GLN A 86 8.80 23.02 17.88
CA GLN A 86 8.28 22.59 19.17
C GLN A 86 7.39 23.71 19.74
N THR A 87 6.11 23.40 19.88
CA THR A 87 5.17 24.24 20.60
C THR A 87 5.54 24.22 22.08
N ARG A 88 5.91 25.37 22.64
CA ARG A 88 6.23 25.52 24.06
C ARG A 88 5.25 26.50 24.70
N THR A 89 4.99 26.31 25.98
CA THR A 89 4.15 27.21 26.77
C THR A 89 5.03 27.93 27.77
N ASP A 90 4.91 29.25 27.86
CA ASP A 90 5.63 30.02 28.88
C ASP A 90 5.00 29.81 30.28
N SER A 91 5.63 30.38 31.31
CA SER A 91 5.13 30.33 32.69
C SER A 91 3.77 31.00 32.90
N ASN A 92 3.30 31.76 31.91
CA ASN A 92 2.03 32.48 31.92
C ASN A 92 0.95 31.81 31.05
N GLY A 93 1.20 30.59 30.56
CA GLY A 93 0.25 29.83 29.73
C GLY A 93 0.20 30.25 28.25
N ARG A 94 1.10 31.12 27.78
CA ARG A 94 1.15 31.58 26.38
C ARG A 94 1.99 30.64 25.54
N VAL A 95 1.43 30.26 24.40
CA VAL A 95 2.08 29.38 23.44
C VAL A 95 3.06 30.17 22.56
N TYR A 96 4.28 29.68 22.43
CA TYR A 96 5.28 30.19 21.49
C TYR A 96 5.93 29.03 20.71
N PHE A 97 6.47 29.35 19.55
CA PHE A 97 6.99 28.39 18.59
C PHE A 97 8.51 28.54 18.49
N VAL A 98 9.23 27.42 18.69
CA VAL A 98 10.69 27.38 18.65
C VAL A 98 11.15 26.71 17.36
N HIS A 99 11.86 27.44 16.51
CA HIS A 99 12.43 26.91 15.28
C HIS A 99 13.89 26.47 15.53
N HIS A 100 14.12 25.17 15.74
CA HIS A 100 15.45 24.69 16.18
C HIS A 100 16.54 24.82 15.09
N THR A 101 16.17 24.86 13.81
CA THR A 101 17.12 25.02 12.68
C THR A 101 17.69 26.43 12.58
N THR A 102 16.88 27.45 12.85
CA THR A 102 17.27 28.87 12.79
C THR A 102 17.59 29.44 14.17
N ARG A 103 17.38 28.65 15.23
CA ARG A 103 17.49 29.07 16.65
C ARG A 103 16.66 30.33 16.95
N SER A 104 15.53 30.49 16.28
CA SER A 104 14.62 31.61 16.49
C SER A 104 13.37 31.17 17.24
N THR A 105 12.79 32.08 18.01
CA THR A 105 11.51 31.91 18.67
C THR A 105 10.52 32.95 18.16
N GLN A 106 9.26 32.57 18.01
CA GLN A 106 8.20 33.46 17.57
C GLN A 106 6.91 33.20 18.34
N TRP A 107 6.12 34.25 18.52
CA TRP A 107 4.84 34.19 19.24
C TRP A 107 3.66 33.87 18.32
N GLU A 108 3.77 34.27 17.05
CA GLU A 108 2.76 34.01 16.04
C GLU A 108 2.99 32.64 15.40
N ASP A 109 1.90 31.92 15.15
CA ASP A 109 1.95 30.63 14.50
C ASP A 109 2.41 30.80 13.04
N PRO A 110 3.57 30.24 12.64
CA PRO A 110 4.05 30.36 11.26
C PRO A 110 3.07 29.74 10.24
N ARG A 111 2.12 28.89 10.70
CA ARG A 111 1.04 28.33 9.87
C ARG A 111 -0.08 29.33 9.54
N THR A 112 -0.10 30.48 10.21
CA THR A 112 -1.11 31.55 10.01
C THR A 112 -0.58 32.73 9.20
N GLN A 113 0.73 32.79 8.97
CA GLN A 113 1.36 33.82 8.14
C GLN A 113 1.35 33.35 6.67
N GLY A 114 0.33 33.75 5.91
CA GLY A 114 0.19 33.42 4.49
C GLY A 114 -1.25 33.39 3.95
N LEU A 115 -2.26 33.70 4.77
CA LEU A 115 -3.65 33.84 4.30
C LEU A 115 -3.80 35.13 3.48
N LEU A 116 -3.45 35.08 2.20
CA LEU A 116 -3.78 36.14 1.23
C LEU A 116 -5.29 36.15 0.87
N ASN A 117 -6.09 35.21 1.37
CA ASN A 117 -7.55 35.19 1.17
C ASN A 117 -8.27 34.19 2.09
N ASP A 118 -9.45 34.57 2.62
CA ASP A 118 -10.32 33.75 3.49
C ASP A 118 -11.05 32.60 2.77
N LYS A 119 -10.97 32.54 1.43
CA LYS A 119 -11.64 31.48 0.64
C LYS A 119 -10.68 30.30 0.39
N PRO A 120 -11.13 29.04 0.64
CA PRO A 120 -10.35 27.86 0.30
C PRO A 120 -10.07 27.83 -1.21
N LEU A 121 -8.91 27.28 -1.60
CA LEU A 121 -8.60 27.06 -3.00
C LEU A 121 -9.61 26.07 -3.61
N PRO A 122 -9.93 26.18 -4.91
CA PRO A 122 -10.73 25.18 -5.59
C PRO A 122 -10.08 23.80 -5.52
N GLU A 123 -10.89 22.77 -5.70
CA GLU A 123 -10.43 21.39 -5.68
C GLU A 123 -9.35 21.14 -6.74
N GLY A 124 -8.24 20.51 -6.35
CA GLY A 124 -7.08 20.29 -7.23
C GLY A 124 -6.07 21.42 -7.29
N TRP A 125 -6.27 22.52 -6.56
CA TRP A 125 -5.36 23.66 -6.58
C TRP A 125 -4.52 23.76 -5.30
N GLU A 126 -3.21 23.92 -5.47
CA GLU A 126 -2.24 24.19 -4.41
C GLU A 126 -1.60 25.57 -4.65
N MET A 127 -1.32 26.33 -3.59
CA MET A 127 -0.57 27.59 -3.68
C MET A 127 0.84 27.37 -3.13
N ARG A 128 1.85 27.82 -3.87
CA ARG A 128 3.28 27.73 -3.54
C ARG A 128 3.97 29.09 -3.69
N PHE A 129 5.24 29.18 -3.31
CA PHE A 129 6.07 30.38 -3.50
C PHE A 129 7.33 30.05 -4.30
N THR A 130 7.77 30.96 -5.17
CA THR A 130 9.10 30.89 -5.81
C THR A 130 10.20 31.11 -4.78
N VAL A 131 11.46 30.92 -5.17
CA VAL A 131 12.63 31.24 -4.33
C VAL A 131 12.67 32.73 -3.94
N GLU A 132 12.09 33.62 -4.76
CA GLU A 132 11.95 35.04 -4.43
C GLU A 132 10.70 35.36 -3.58
N GLY A 133 9.96 34.34 -3.15
CA GLY A 133 8.76 34.52 -2.32
C GLY A 133 7.51 34.93 -3.09
N ILE A 134 7.48 34.76 -4.41
CA ILE A 134 6.32 35.13 -5.25
C ILE A 134 5.30 33.98 -5.26
N PRO A 135 4.02 34.22 -4.91
CA PRO A 135 3.02 33.16 -4.94
C PRO A 135 2.74 32.68 -6.36
N TYR A 136 2.62 31.36 -6.55
CA TYR A 136 2.12 30.73 -7.76
C TYR A 136 1.19 29.57 -7.38
N PHE A 137 0.40 29.12 -8.33
CA PHE A 137 -0.66 28.14 -8.12
C PHE A 137 -0.42 26.91 -9.01
N VAL A 138 -0.55 25.74 -8.42
CA VAL A 138 -0.38 24.44 -9.06
C VAL A 138 -1.76 23.81 -9.22
N ASP A 139 -2.15 23.55 -10.47
CA ASP A 139 -3.35 22.79 -10.81
C ASP A 139 -2.93 21.31 -10.98
N HIS A 140 -3.24 20.48 -9.99
CA HIS A 140 -2.97 19.05 -10.01
C HIS A 140 -3.89 18.28 -10.96
N ASN A 141 -5.07 18.81 -11.27
CA ASN A 141 -6.01 18.17 -12.20
C ASN A 141 -5.45 18.22 -13.63
N ARG A 142 -4.88 19.37 -14.00
CA ARG A 142 -4.30 19.60 -15.34
C ARG A 142 -2.79 19.39 -15.38
N ARG A 143 -2.16 19.16 -14.22
CA ARG A 143 -0.70 19.07 -14.03
C ARG A 143 0.02 20.29 -14.61
N THR A 144 -0.50 21.48 -14.32
CA THR A 144 0.02 22.76 -14.79
C THR A 144 0.26 23.72 -13.63
N THR A 145 1.06 24.76 -13.85
CA THR A 145 1.24 25.84 -12.88
C THR A 145 0.91 27.19 -13.51
N THR A 146 0.45 28.13 -12.72
CA THR A 146 0.12 29.49 -13.15
C THR A 146 0.37 30.49 -12.03
N TYR A 147 0.63 31.75 -12.35
CA TYR A 147 0.68 32.83 -11.34
C TYR A 147 -0.72 33.39 -11.02
N ILE A 148 -1.74 32.96 -11.75
CA ILE A 148 -3.12 33.42 -11.62
C ILE A 148 -3.80 32.66 -10.48
N ASP A 149 -4.27 33.40 -9.47
CA ASP A 149 -5.03 32.82 -8.36
C ASP A 149 -6.39 32.33 -8.87
N PRO A 150 -6.70 31.02 -8.77
CA PRO A 150 -7.93 30.44 -9.29
C PRO A 150 -9.19 30.95 -8.57
N ARG A 151 -9.05 31.56 -7.39
CA ARG A 151 -10.17 32.13 -6.61
C ARG A 151 -10.53 33.54 -7.04
N THR A 152 -9.55 34.31 -7.51
CA THR A 152 -9.71 35.75 -7.76
C THR A 152 -9.44 36.17 -9.20
N GLY A 153 -8.83 35.30 -10.00
CA GLY A 153 -8.37 35.61 -11.35
C GLY A 153 -7.21 36.62 -11.39
N LYS A 154 -6.64 37.00 -10.24
CA LYS A 154 -5.53 37.96 -10.16
C LYS A 154 -4.21 37.24 -10.34
N SER A 155 -3.34 37.78 -11.20
CA SER A 155 -1.98 37.27 -11.32
C SER A 155 -1.10 37.81 -10.22
N SER A 156 -0.31 36.94 -9.60
CA SER A 156 0.74 37.31 -8.64
C SER A 156 1.98 37.88 -9.33
N LEU A 157 2.11 37.65 -10.64
CA LEU A 157 3.21 38.13 -11.48
C LEU A 157 2.72 38.28 -12.92
N GLU A 158 2.91 39.44 -13.55
CA GLU A 158 2.67 39.60 -14.98
C GLU A 158 3.90 39.13 -15.77
N ASN A 159 3.72 38.17 -16.69
CA ASN A 159 4.79 37.59 -17.52
C ASN A 159 5.98 36.97 -16.75
N GLY A 160 5.68 36.20 -15.70
CA GLY A 160 6.68 35.39 -15.01
C GLY A 160 7.19 34.20 -15.83
N PRO A 161 8.38 33.65 -15.53
CA PRO A 161 8.88 32.44 -16.19
C PRO A 161 7.89 31.28 -15.98
N GLN A 162 7.69 30.46 -17.01
CA GLN A 162 6.84 29.30 -16.88
C GLN A 162 7.46 28.31 -15.88
N ILE A 163 6.83 28.19 -14.71
CA ILE A 163 7.23 27.19 -13.72
C ILE A 163 6.84 25.82 -14.29
N THR A 164 7.77 24.87 -14.23
CA THR A 164 7.47 23.50 -14.62
C THR A 164 6.69 22.86 -13.48
N TYR A 165 5.63 22.12 -13.81
CA TYR A 165 4.93 21.32 -12.82
C TYR A 165 5.90 20.30 -12.20
N VAL A 166 6.06 20.34 -10.88
CA VAL A 166 6.87 19.37 -10.14
C VAL A 166 5.99 18.68 -9.11
N ARG A 167 6.00 17.34 -9.14
CA ARG A 167 5.36 16.49 -8.14
C ARG A 167 6.16 16.56 -6.83
N ASP A 168 5.87 17.59 -6.04
CA ASP A 168 6.47 17.81 -4.74
C ASP A 168 5.65 17.11 -3.65
N PHE A 169 6.06 15.88 -3.29
CA PHE A 169 5.41 15.09 -2.25
C PHE A 169 5.48 15.81 -0.89
N LYS A 170 6.59 16.51 -0.62
CA LYS A 170 6.76 17.30 0.62
C LYS A 170 5.71 18.39 0.72
N ALA A 171 5.42 19.10 -0.36
CA ALA A 171 4.42 20.16 -0.35
C ALA A 171 3.01 19.60 -0.10
N LYS A 172 2.63 18.49 -0.75
CA LYS A 172 1.34 17.80 -0.51
C LYS A 172 1.15 17.37 0.95
N VAL A 173 2.22 16.94 1.61
CA VAL A 173 2.20 16.48 3.01
C VAL A 173 2.26 17.64 4.02
N GLN A 174 3.20 18.59 3.85
CA GLN A 174 3.57 19.59 4.87
C GLN A 174 2.97 20.99 4.69
N TYR A 175 2.51 21.40 3.50
CA TYR A 175 2.28 22.83 3.25
C TYR A 175 1.21 23.44 4.16
N SER A 176 1.63 24.43 4.94
CA SER A 176 0.83 25.20 5.90
C SER A 176 -0.19 26.05 5.16
N GLY A 177 -1.43 25.56 5.09
CA GLY A 177 -2.59 26.25 4.51
C GLY A 177 -3.43 25.36 3.58
N SER A 178 -2.85 24.33 2.98
CA SER A 178 -3.55 23.43 2.02
C SER A 178 -3.09 21.96 2.03
N GLY A 179 -2.00 21.63 2.72
CA GLY A 179 -1.49 20.26 2.80
C GLY A 179 -2.34 19.35 3.69
N VAL A 180 -2.28 18.04 3.44
CA VAL A 180 -3.13 17.07 4.16
C VAL A 180 -2.89 17.11 5.66
N ARG A 181 -1.65 17.32 6.13
CA ARG A 181 -1.39 17.43 7.58
C ARG A 181 -2.06 18.64 8.21
N TYR A 182 -2.16 19.76 7.49
CA TYR A 182 -2.88 20.94 7.97
C TYR A 182 -4.37 20.64 8.13
N VAL A 183 -4.98 20.03 7.11
CA VAL A 183 -6.40 19.64 7.13
C VAL A 183 -6.69 18.66 8.26
N LEU A 184 -5.87 17.62 8.42
CA LEU A 184 -6.02 16.63 9.50
C LEU A 184 -5.93 17.26 10.89
N ASN A 185 -5.04 18.24 11.08
CA ASN A 185 -4.94 18.97 12.35
C ASN A 185 -6.21 19.79 12.64
N GLN A 186 -6.87 20.36 11.63
CA GLN A 186 -8.15 21.07 11.79
C GLN A 186 -9.31 20.11 12.13
N LEU A 187 -9.24 18.87 11.64
CA LEU A 187 -10.21 17.82 11.95
C LEU A 187 -9.94 17.11 13.29
N SER A 188 -8.85 17.47 13.97
CA SER A 188 -8.45 16.87 15.24
C SER A 188 -9.41 17.28 16.35
N MET A 189 -9.87 16.29 17.10
CA MET A 189 -10.81 16.50 18.21
C MET A 189 -10.05 16.70 19.52
N PRO A 190 -10.52 17.56 20.44
CA PRO A 190 -9.89 17.76 21.73
C PRO A 190 -9.95 16.48 22.59
N GLN A 191 -9.17 16.45 23.68
CA GLN A 191 -9.05 15.31 24.60
C GLN A 191 -8.33 14.10 23.97
N HIS A 192 -8.35 12.97 24.67
CA HIS A 192 -7.69 11.73 24.26
C HIS A 192 -8.62 10.53 24.40
N ILE A 193 -8.41 9.50 23.58
CA ILE A 193 -9.00 8.17 23.79
C ILE A 193 -7.95 7.23 24.35
N LYS A 194 -8.37 6.37 25.28
CA LYS A 194 -7.53 5.36 25.90
C LYS A 194 -7.84 4.00 25.27
N ILE A 195 -6.81 3.35 24.73
CA ILE A 195 -6.88 2.00 24.18
C ILE A 195 -5.98 1.12 25.04
N THR A 196 -6.55 0.13 25.70
CA THR A 196 -5.83 -0.76 26.62
C THR A 196 -5.73 -2.14 26.02
N VAL A 197 -4.52 -2.59 25.68
CA VAL A 197 -4.31 -3.82 24.90
C VAL A 197 -3.23 -4.69 25.53
N THR A 198 -3.40 -6.01 25.51
CA THR A 198 -2.33 -6.92 25.94
C THR A 198 -1.57 -7.47 24.74
N ARG A 199 -0.27 -7.80 24.92
CA ARG A 199 0.54 -8.38 23.83
C ARG A 199 0.03 -9.72 23.32
N LYS A 200 -0.72 -10.47 24.14
CA LYS A 200 -1.24 -11.80 23.79
C LYS A 200 -2.52 -11.73 22.97
N THR A 201 -3.39 -10.75 23.24
CA THR A 201 -4.68 -10.56 22.59
C THR A 201 -4.74 -9.24 21.82
N LEU A 202 -3.59 -8.76 21.33
CA LEU A 202 -3.42 -7.44 20.72
C LEU A 202 -4.48 -7.14 19.66
N PHE A 203 -4.71 -8.09 18.74
CA PHE A 203 -5.68 -7.93 17.67
C PHE A 203 -7.12 -7.82 18.18
N GLU A 204 -7.55 -8.75 19.04
CA GLU A 204 -8.91 -8.80 19.56
C GLU A 204 -9.22 -7.61 20.47
N ASP A 205 -8.31 -7.27 21.38
CA ASP A 205 -8.46 -6.11 22.27
C ASP A 205 -8.58 -4.80 21.46
N SER A 206 -7.79 -4.68 20.39
CA SER A 206 -7.82 -3.53 19.49
C SER A 206 -9.11 -3.50 18.67
N PHE A 207 -9.54 -4.64 18.13
CA PHE A 207 -10.76 -4.81 17.36
C PHE A 207 -11.98 -4.36 18.15
N GLN A 208 -12.17 -4.93 19.34
CA GLN A 208 -13.31 -4.61 20.21
C GLN A 208 -13.35 -3.11 20.55
N GLN A 209 -12.21 -2.53 20.94
CA GLN A 209 -12.17 -1.11 21.33
C GLN A 209 -12.39 -0.16 20.14
N ILE A 210 -11.66 -0.33 19.03
CA ILE A 210 -11.80 0.56 17.86
C ILE A 210 -13.21 0.50 17.27
N MET A 211 -13.82 -0.70 17.24
CA MET A 211 -15.17 -0.86 16.72
C MET A 211 -16.23 -0.30 17.67
N SER A 212 -15.97 -0.30 18.99
CA SER A 212 -16.87 0.29 20.00
C SER A 212 -16.86 1.82 20.01
N PHE A 213 -15.75 2.45 19.64
CA PHE A 213 -15.67 3.91 19.59
C PHE A 213 -16.49 4.50 18.45
N HIS A 214 -17.05 5.68 18.70
CA HIS A 214 -17.64 6.48 17.64
C HIS A 214 -16.52 6.94 16.68
N PRO A 215 -16.71 6.89 15.34
CA PRO A 215 -15.65 7.19 14.37
C PRO A 215 -14.92 8.52 14.58
N GLN A 216 -15.64 9.56 14.98
CA GLN A 216 -15.06 10.88 15.22
C GLN A 216 -14.14 10.91 16.44
N ASP A 217 -14.36 10.04 17.43
CA ASP A 217 -13.49 9.97 18.62
C ASP A 217 -12.12 9.36 18.30
N LEU A 218 -12.01 8.57 17.22
CA LEU A 218 -10.74 8.05 16.72
C LEU A 218 -9.80 9.15 16.17
N ARG A 219 -10.32 10.36 15.97
CA ARG A 219 -9.56 11.57 15.61
C ARG A 219 -8.97 12.32 16.82
N ARG A 220 -9.29 11.90 18.04
CA ARG A 220 -8.68 12.45 19.27
C ARG A 220 -7.27 11.90 19.47
N ARG A 221 -6.47 12.52 20.35
CA ARG A 221 -5.13 12.00 20.68
C ARG A 221 -5.24 10.56 21.20
N LEU A 222 -4.42 9.65 20.64
CA LEU A 222 -4.41 8.25 21.05
C LEU A 222 -3.51 8.05 22.26
N TRP A 223 -4.04 7.35 23.27
CA TRP A 223 -3.27 6.92 24.43
C TRP A 223 -3.32 5.39 24.53
N ILE A 224 -2.27 4.73 24.02
CA ILE A 224 -2.17 3.28 24.03
C ILE A 224 -1.49 2.82 25.32
N ILE A 225 -2.11 1.87 26.01
CA ILE A 225 -1.61 1.32 27.27
C ILE A 225 -1.47 -0.19 27.15
N PHE A 226 -0.26 -0.67 27.39
CA PHE A 226 0.04 -2.07 27.61
C PHE A 226 0.04 -2.35 29.12
N PRO A 227 -0.96 -3.08 29.67
CA PRO A 227 -1.03 -3.34 31.09
C PRO A 227 0.24 -4.04 31.61
N GLY A 228 0.82 -3.51 32.69
CA GLY A 228 2.04 -4.05 33.28
C GLY A 228 3.34 -3.48 32.73
N GLU A 229 3.28 -2.54 31.77
CA GLU A 229 4.45 -1.86 31.19
C GLU A 229 4.38 -0.36 31.47
N GLU A 230 5.44 0.23 32.02
CA GLU A 230 5.55 1.68 32.19
C GLU A 230 5.98 2.34 30.86
N GLY A 231 5.00 2.75 30.05
CA GLY A 231 5.24 3.41 28.77
C GLY A 231 5.03 4.93 28.84
N LEU A 232 6.11 5.71 28.87
CA LEU A 232 6.09 7.15 28.61
C LEU A 232 5.90 7.40 27.10
N ASP A 233 4.68 7.73 26.65
CA ASP A 233 4.32 8.26 25.29
C ASP A 233 4.73 7.43 24.03
N TYR A 234 5.47 6.32 24.15
CA TYR A 234 5.92 5.48 23.01
C TYR A 234 4.90 4.40 22.57
N GLY A 235 3.89 4.10 23.38
CA GLY A 235 3.00 2.95 23.14
C GLY A 235 2.22 2.99 21.82
N ALA A 236 1.96 4.18 21.26
CA ALA A 236 1.25 4.31 20.00
C ALA A 236 2.06 3.80 18.80
N TRP A 237 3.37 4.08 18.72
CA TRP A 237 4.20 3.68 17.58
C TRP A 237 4.32 2.16 17.51
N GLU A 238 4.65 1.55 18.66
CA GLU A 238 4.75 0.10 18.80
C GLU A 238 3.42 -0.59 18.48
N TRP A 239 2.30 -0.03 18.94
CA TRP A 239 0.98 -0.60 18.68
C TRP A 239 0.62 -0.60 17.19
N PHE A 240 0.85 0.48 16.44
CA PHE A 240 0.64 0.48 15.00
C PHE A 240 1.52 -0.55 14.29
N PHE A 241 2.79 -0.67 14.66
CA PHE A 241 3.70 -1.66 14.11
C PHE A 241 3.23 -3.10 14.37
N LEU A 242 2.95 -3.45 15.63
CA LEU A 242 2.56 -4.80 16.02
C LEU A 242 1.19 -5.17 15.44
N LEU A 243 0.21 -4.28 15.53
CA LEU A 243 -1.13 -4.53 15.00
C LEU A 243 -1.10 -4.67 13.47
N SER A 244 -0.24 -3.93 12.77
CA SER A 244 -0.06 -4.06 11.32
C SER A 244 0.47 -5.43 10.89
N HIS A 245 1.17 -6.16 11.77
CA HIS A 245 1.56 -7.55 11.51
C HIS A 245 0.46 -8.55 11.91
N GLU A 246 -0.29 -8.29 12.98
CA GLU A 246 -1.38 -9.15 13.42
C GLU A 246 -2.55 -9.21 12.42
N VAL A 247 -2.85 -8.11 11.72
CA VAL A 247 -3.89 -8.08 10.68
C VAL A 247 -3.59 -9.03 9.52
N LEU A 248 -2.34 -9.44 9.36
CA LEU A 248 -1.88 -10.36 8.32
C LEU A 248 -1.86 -11.82 8.78
N ASN A 249 -2.31 -12.11 10.00
CA ASN A 249 -2.34 -13.48 10.51
C ASN A 249 -3.23 -14.37 9.63
N PRO A 250 -2.69 -15.43 9.00
CA PRO A 250 -3.44 -16.30 8.10
C PRO A 250 -4.67 -16.94 8.73
N MET A 251 -4.71 -17.06 10.07
CA MET A 251 -5.82 -17.65 10.82
C MET A 251 -7.12 -16.84 10.70
N TYR A 252 -7.04 -15.54 10.44
CA TYR A 252 -8.24 -14.72 10.21
C TYR A 252 -8.79 -14.86 8.78
N CYS A 253 -8.02 -15.46 7.87
CA CYS A 253 -8.35 -15.69 6.46
C CYS A 253 -8.72 -14.41 5.69
N LEU A 254 -8.18 -13.25 6.09
CA LEU A 254 -8.50 -11.96 5.48
C LEU A 254 -7.66 -11.67 4.24
N PHE A 255 -6.37 -11.97 4.30
CA PHE A 255 -5.42 -11.72 3.22
C PHE A 255 -4.78 -13.03 2.76
N GLU A 256 -4.30 -13.00 1.52
CA GLU A 256 -3.46 -14.03 0.93
C GLU A 256 -2.30 -13.36 0.17
N TYR A 257 -1.26 -14.13 -0.10
CA TYR A 257 -0.15 -13.67 -0.92
C TYR A 257 -0.46 -13.95 -2.40
N ALA A 258 -0.27 -12.94 -3.25
CA ALA A 258 -0.52 -13.03 -4.69
C ALA A 258 0.49 -13.94 -5.44
N GLY A 259 1.43 -14.58 -4.74
CA GLY A 259 2.41 -15.51 -5.32
C GLY A 259 3.01 -16.44 -4.28
N LYS A 260 4.11 -17.13 -4.62
CA LYS A 260 4.78 -18.09 -3.74
C LYS A 260 5.53 -17.46 -2.55
N ASP A 261 5.59 -16.13 -2.50
CA ASP A 261 6.39 -15.35 -1.55
C ASP A 261 5.58 -14.26 -0.82
N ASN A 262 6.04 -13.93 0.38
CA ASN A 262 5.32 -13.13 1.39
C ASN A 262 5.30 -11.61 1.14
N TYR A 263 5.40 -11.14 -0.11
CA TYR A 263 5.64 -9.71 -0.36
C TYR A 263 4.45 -8.94 -0.91
N CYS A 264 3.58 -9.57 -1.71
CA CYS A 264 2.44 -8.92 -2.33
C CYS A 264 1.14 -9.43 -1.68
N LEU A 265 0.60 -8.65 -0.73
CA LEU A 265 -0.64 -8.99 -0.05
C LEU A 265 -1.85 -8.51 -0.84
N GLN A 266 -2.82 -9.41 -0.98
CA GLN A 266 -4.15 -9.11 -1.54
C GLN A 266 -5.25 -9.62 -0.62
N ILE A 267 -6.45 -9.03 -0.75
CA ILE A 267 -7.64 -9.53 -0.04
C ILE A 267 -7.89 -10.96 -0.51
N ASN A 268 -8.10 -11.88 0.43
CA ASN A 268 -8.46 -13.24 0.13
C ASN A 268 -9.93 -13.29 -0.36
N PRO A 269 -10.21 -13.71 -1.61
CA PRO A 269 -11.57 -13.86 -2.11
C PRO A 269 -12.40 -14.87 -1.30
N ALA A 270 -11.74 -15.84 -0.65
CA ALA A 270 -12.32 -16.83 0.23
C ALA A 270 -12.45 -16.36 1.70
N SER A 271 -12.28 -15.06 1.97
CA SER A 271 -12.43 -14.51 3.33
C SER A 271 -13.83 -14.71 3.92
N TYR A 272 -14.87 -14.92 3.10
CA TYR A 272 -16.24 -15.26 3.56
C TYR A 272 -16.30 -16.53 4.44
N ILE A 273 -15.25 -17.36 4.41
CA ILE A 273 -15.09 -18.48 5.32
C ILE A 273 -15.11 -18.01 6.79
N ASN A 274 -14.59 -16.82 7.07
CA ASN A 274 -14.72 -16.14 8.34
C ASN A 274 -16.04 -15.33 8.34
N PRO A 275 -17.03 -15.66 9.20
CA PRO A 275 -18.33 -15.00 9.19
C PRO A 275 -18.27 -13.51 9.55
N ASP A 276 -17.23 -13.08 10.28
CA ASP A 276 -17.03 -11.70 10.68
C ASP A 276 -16.03 -10.96 9.76
N HIS A 277 -15.64 -11.53 8.62
CA HIS A 277 -14.64 -10.94 7.73
C HIS A 277 -14.93 -9.48 7.34
N LEU A 278 -16.18 -9.13 7.03
CA LEU A 278 -16.56 -7.74 6.70
C LEU A 278 -16.35 -6.79 7.88
N LYS A 279 -16.63 -7.24 9.11
CA LYS A 279 -16.36 -6.43 10.32
C LYS A 279 -14.86 -6.22 10.52
N TYR A 280 -14.06 -7.25 10.25
CA TYR A 280 -12.61 -7.15 10.30
C TYR A 280 -12.06 -6.21 9.22
N PHE A 281 -12.58 -6.25 7.98
CA PHE A 281 -12.20 -5.29 6.94
C PHE A 281 -12.57 -3.86 7.31
N LYS A 282 -13.75 -3.64 7.88
CA LYS A 282 -14.16 -2.34 8.40
C LYS A 282 -13.23 -1.84 9.52
N PHE A 283 -12.85 -2.71 10.45
CA PHE A 283 -11.85 -2.41 11.47
C PHE A 283 -10.50 -2.04 10.86
N ILE A 284 -10.01 -2.82 9.89
CA ILE A 284 -8.75 -2.55 9.19
C ILE A 284 -8.83 -1.20 8.48
N GLY A 285 -9.96 -0.88 7.82
CA GLY A 285 -10.21 0.43 7.22
C GLY A 285 -10.04 1.58 8.23
N ARG A 286 -10.67 1.47 9.41
CA ARG A 286 -10.50 2.44 10.50
C ARG A 286 -9.05 2.53 10.97
N PHE A 287 -8.37 1.40 11.14
CA PHE A 287 -6.98 1.32 11.58
C PHE A 287 -6.01 2.01 10.61
N ILE A 288 -6.12 1.75 9.30
CA ILE A 288 -5.28 2.39 8.27
C ILE A 288 -5.57 3.89 8.21
N ALA A 289 -6.84 4.30 8.27
CA ALA A 289 -7.21 5.70 8.34
C ALA A 289 -6.66 6.40 9.59
N MET A 290 -6.66 5.73 10.74
CA MET A 290 -6.03 6.22 11.96
C MET A 290 -4.51 6.39 11.80
N ALA A 291 -3.82 5.45 11.14
CA ALA A 291 -2.39 5.55 10.88
C ALA A 291 -2.07 6.83 10.09
N LEU A 292 -2.80 7.08 8.99
CA LEU A 292 -2.68 8.30 8.20
C LEU A 292 -3.03 9.56 9.00
N PHE A 293 -4.15 9.54 9.71
CA PHE A 293 -4.65 10.68 10.49
C PHE A 293 -3.64 11.13 11.55
N HIS A 294 -3.10 10.17 12.31
CA HIS A 294 -2.16 10.44 13.40
C HIS A 294 -0.72 10.61 12.93
N GLY A 295 -0.43 10.31 11.66
CA GLY A 295 0.92 10.34 11.10
C GLY A 295 1.80 9.26 11.70
N LYS A 296 1.26 8.03 11.78
CA LYS A 296 1.95 6.83 12.26
C LYS A 296 2.17 5.88 11.09
N PHE A 297 3.33 5.25 11.10
CA PHE A 297 3.64 4.25 10.09
C PHE A 297 3.03 2.91 10.46
N ILE A 298 2.88 2.06 9.46
CA ILE A 298 2.51 0.66 9.56
C ILE A 298 3.46 -0.15 8.69
N ASP A 299 3.61 -1.43 8.99
CA ASP A 299 4.52 -2.31 8.26
C ASP A 299 3.78 -3.36 7.44
N THR A 300 2.61 -2.99 6.91
CA THR A 300 1.84 -3.81 5.98
C THR A 300 2.32 -3.62 4.55
N GLY A 301 2.56 -4.74 3.86
CA GLY A 301 2.97 -4.80 2.46
C GLY A 301 1.83 -4.89 1.47
N PHE A 302 0.90 -3.93 1.49
CA PHE A 302 -0.17 -3.95 0.50
C PHE A 302 0.37 -3.72 -0.92
N SER A 303 -0.28 -4.35 -1.89
CA SER A 303 0.06 -4.19 -3.29
C SER A 303 -0.29 -2.78 -3.81
N LEU A 304 0.42 -2.30 -4.83
CA LEU A 304 0.09 -1.03 -5.51
C LEU A 304 -1.38 -0.94 -5.95
N PRO A 305 -2.00 -2.02 -6.47
CA PRO A 305 -3.41 -1.98 -6.86
C PRO A 305 -4.35 -1.76 -5.68
N PHE A 306 -3.98 -2.26 -4.49
CA PHE A 306 -4.73 -1.96 -3.26
C PHE A 306 -4.68 -0.46 -2.92
N TYR A 307 -3.51 0.18 -3.00
CA TYR A 307 -3.39 1.63 -2.81
C TYR A 307 -4.14 2.43 -3.88
N LYS A 308 -4.12 1.99 -5.14
CA LYS A 308 -4.92 2.61 -6.22
C LYS A 308 -6.42 2.57 -5.90
N ARG A 309 -6.93 1.46 -5.36
CA ARG A 309 -8.32 1.38 -4.89
C ARG A 309 -8.59 2.38 -3.78
N ILE A 310 -7.69 2.54 -2.81
CA ILE A 310 -7.84 3.53 -1.73
C ILE A 310 -7.97 4.95 -2.27
N LEU A 311 -7.32 5.23 -3.39
CA LEU A 311 -7.37 6.52 -4.05
C LEU A 311 -8.52 6.63 -5.08
N ASN A 312 -9.34 5.59 -5.24
CA ASN A 312 -10.35 5.47 -6.32
C ASN A 312 -9.73 5.74 -7.71
N LYS A 313 -8.50 5.24 -7.91
CA LYS A 313 -7.81 5.27 -9.20
C LYS A 313 -8.07 3.96 -9.96
N PRO A 314 -8.20 4.03 -11.30
CA PRO A 314 -8.38 2.83 -12.09
C PRO A 314 -7.18 1.91 -11.96
N VAL A 315 -7.47 0.61 -11.83
CA VAL A 315 -6.48 -0.45 -11.93
C VAL A 315 -6.48 -1.00 -13.35
N GLY A 316 -5.32 -1.40 -13.87
CA GLY A 316 -5.20 -1.81 -15.27
C GLY A 316 -4.25 -2.99 -15.50
N LEU A 317 -3.91 -3.21 -16.78
CA LEU A 317 -3.07 -4.34 -17.19
C LEU A 317 -1.70 -4.36 -16.48
N ASN A 318 -1.04 -3.21 -16.34
CA ASN A 318 0.29 -3.15 -15.71
C ASN A 318 0.26 -3.50 -14.22
N ASP A 319 -0.88 -3.29 -13.55
CA ASP A 319 -1.07 -3.62 -12.15
C ASP A 319 -1.13 -5.14 -11.92
N LEU A 320 -1.62 -5.86 -12.93
CA LEU A 320 -1.73 -7.30 -12.93
C LEU A 320 -0.37 -8.01 -12.94
N GLU A 321 0.68 -7.40 -13.53
CA GLU A 321 2.03 -7.98 -13.53
C GLU A 321 2.48 -8.35 -12.10
N SER A 322 2.22 -7.45 -11.14
CA SER A 322 2.61 -7.60 -9.73
C SER A 322 1.79 -8.59 -8.91
N ILE A 323 0.63 -8.99 -9.43
CA ILE A 323 -0.33 -9.87 -8.73
C ILE A 323 -0.35 -11.25 -9.39
N ASP A 324 -0.40 -11.32 -10.71
CA ASP A 324 -0.52 -12.57 -11.44
C ASP A 324 0.26 -12.48 -12.75
N LEU A 325 1.55 -12.81 -12.66
CA LEU A 325 2.48 -12.69 -13.77
C LEU A 325 2.13 -13.64 -14.94
N GLU A 326 1.63 -14.83 -14.65
CA GLU A 326 1.25 -15.80 -15.68
C GLU A 326 0.04 -15.30 -16.48
N PHE A 327 -0.96 -14.79 -15.78
CA PHE A 327 -2.14 -14.19 -16.41
C PHE A 327 -1.79 -12.90 -17.16
N TYR A 328 -0.92 -12.06 -16.60
CA TYR A 328 -0.39 -10.87 -17.29
C TYR A 328 0.31 -11.23 -18.60
N ASN A 329 1.22 -12.21 -18.59
CA ASN A 329 1.92 -12.65 -19.79
C ASN A 329 0.95 -13.16 -20.88
N SER A 330 -0.13 -13.83 -20.46
CA SER A 330 -1.16 -14.31 -21.38
C SER A 330 -1.89 -13.14 -22.07
N LEU A 331 -2.23 -12.09 -21.31
CA LEU A 331 -2.86 -10.89 -21.88
C LEU A 331 -1.90 -10.07 -22.76
N ILE A 332 -0.63 -9.97 -22.39
CA ILE A 332 0.40 -9.33 -23.23
C ILE A 332 0.58 -10.10 -24.54
N TRP A 333 0.58 -11.43 -24.49
CA TRP A 333 0.65 -12.24 -25.70
C TRP A 333 -0.54 -11.96 -26.62
N ILE A 334 -1.76 -11.88 -26.08
CA ILE A 334 -2.96 -11.50 -26.86
C ILE A 334 -2.82 -10.09 -27.46
N LYS A 335 -2.23 -9.16 -26.71
CA LYS A 335 -1.99 -7.79 -27.18
C LYS A 335 -1.03 -7.76 -28.38
N ASP A 336 0.07 -8.48 -28.29
CA ASP A 336 1.21 -8.36 -29.21
C ASP A 336 1.10 -9.28 -30.43
N ASN A 337 0.18 -10.25 -30.44
CA ASN A 337 -0.01 -11.20 -31.55
C ASN A 337 -1.35 -10.98 -32.25
N ASN A 338 -1.43 -11.42 -33.52
CA ASN A 338 -2.66 -11.42 -34.29
C ASN A 338 -3.52 -12.64 -33.90
N ILE A 339 -4.63 -12.41 -33.21
CA ILE A 339 -5.50 -13.49 -32.71
C ILE A 339 -6.30 -14.19 -33.81
N GLU A 340 -6.57 -13.49 -34.92
CA GLU A 340 -7.32 -14.03 -36.07
C GLU A 340 -6.48 -15.04 -36.84
N GLU A 341 -5.19 -14.77 -37.03
CA GLU A 341 -4.25 -15.70 -37.67
C GLU A 341 -4.00 -16.96 -36.83
N CYS A 342 -4.13 -16.84 -35.51
CA CYS A 342 -3.95 -17.96 -34.59
C CYS A 342 -5.19 -18.87 -34.47
N GLY A 343 -6.34 -18.45 -35.02
CA GLY A 343 -7.60 -19.20 -34.89
C GLY A 343 -8.10 -19.30 -33.44
N LEU A 344 -7.80 -18.30 -32.60
CA LEU A 344 -8.26 -18.26 -31.22
C LEU A 344 -9.70 -17.75 -31.16
N GLU A 345 -10.65 -18.66 -30.92
CA GLU A 345 -12.05 -18.31 -30.64
C GLU A 345 -12.18 -17.86 -29.17
N MET A 346 -12.16 -16.55 -28.96
CA MET A 346 -12.37 -15.93 -27.65
C MET A 346 -13.63 -15.07 -27.69
N PHE A 347 -14.32 -14.97 -26.55
CA PHE A 347 -15.52 -14.14 -26.38
C PHE A 347 -15.36 -13.23 -25.17
N PHE A 348 -16.21 -12.22 -25.01
CA PHE A 348 -16.20 -11.32 -23.86
C PHE A 348 -16.80 -11.97 -22.59
N SER A 349 -16.31 -13.17 -22.25
CA SER A 349 -16.69 -13.94 -21.07
C SER A 349 -15.48 -14.67 -20.49
N VAL A 350 -15.46 -14.84 -19.17
CA VAL A 350 -14.38 -15.53 -18.46
C VAL A 350 -14.96 -16.57 -17.50
N ASP A 351 -14.33 -17.73 -17.46
CA ASP A 351 -14.71 -18.79 -16.53
C ASP A 351 -13.98 -18.60 -15.20
N LYS A 352 -14.74 -18.79 -14.11
CA LYS A 352 -14.24 -18.76 -12.74
C LYS A 352 -14.64 -20.03 -12.04
N GLU A 353 -13.64 -20.75 -11.55
CA GLU A 353 -13.85 -21.88 -10.64
C GLU A 353 -13.98 -21.35 -9.21
N ILE A 354 -15.12 -21.64 -8.57
CA ILE A 354 -15.36 -21.37 -7.14
C ILE A 354 -15.73 -22.69 -6.48
N LEU A 355 -14.90 -23.17 -5.55
CA LEU A 355 -15.15 -24.41 -4.79
C LEU A 355 -15.39 -25.65 -5.68
N GLY A 356 -14.80 -25.68 -6.89
CA GLY A 356 -14.96 -26.76 -7.87
C GLY A 356 -16.13 -26.60 -8.84
N GLU A 357 -16.93 -25.52 -8.73
CA GLU A 357 -17.98 -25.18 -9.68
C GLU A 357 -17.47 -24.12 -10.66
N ILE A 358 -17.58 -24.40 -11.96
CA ILE A 358 -17.19 -23.47 -13.03
C ILE A 358 -18.39 -22.58 -13.34
N THR A 359 -18.23 -21.28 -13.08
CA THR A 359 -19.20 -20.24 -13.42
C THR A 359 -18.65 -19.33 -14.49
N THR A 360 -19.42 -19.08 -15.55
CA THR A 360 -19.05 -18.14 -16.61
C THR A 360 -19.54 -16.74 -16.25
N HIS A 361 -18.64 -15.77 -16.31
CA HIS A 361 -18.93 -14.36 -16.06
C HIS A 361 -18.78 -13.56 -17.35
N GLU A 362 -19.85 -12.87 -17.76
CA GLU A 362 -19.80 -11.96 -18.91
C GLU A 362 -19.09 -10.66 -18.54
N LEU A 363 -18.09 -10.26 -19.32
CA LEU A 363 -17.31 -9.04 -19.09
C LEU A 363 -18.07 -7.75 -19.44
N LYS A 364 -19.07 -7.87 -20.31
CA LYS A 364 -19.98 -6.80 -20.73
C LYS A 364 -21.36 -7.39 -21.04
N PRO A 365 -22.43 -6.58 -21.15
CA PRO A 365 -23.76 -7.07 -21.48
C PRO A 365 -23.73 -7.89 -22.78
N ASP A 366 -24.26 -9.12 -22.75
CA ASP A 366 -24.27 -10.05 -23.89
C ASP A 366 -22.86 -10.45 -24.37
N GLY A 367 -21.87 -10.36 -23.47
CA GLY A 367 -20.47 -10.57 -23.78
C GLY A 367 -20.14 -11.98 -24.26
N GLY A 368 -20.91 -12.99 -23.83
CA GLY A 368 -20.74 -14.38 -24.29
C GLY A 368 -20.99 -14.56 -25.79
N ASN A 369 -21.74 -13.65 -26.43
CA ASN A 369 -22.03 -13.69 -27.86
C ASN A 369 -21.14 -12.75 -28.70
N VAL A 370 -20.30 -11.94 -28.05
CA VAL A 370 -19.40 -11.01 -28.73
C VAL A 370 -18.02 -11.64 -28.87
N GLN A 371 -17.63 -11.97 -30.10
CA GLN A 371 -16.31 -12.51 -30.40
C GLN A 371 -15.22 -11.43 -30.26
N VAL A 372 -14.08 -11.82 -29.72
CA VAL A 372 -12.89 -10.97 -29.66
C VAL A 372 -12.20 -10.98 -31.03
N THR A 373 -11.96 -9.79 -31.57
CA THR A 373 -11.31 -9.53 -32.86
C THR A 373 -10.11 -8.62 -32.66
N GLU A 374 -9.28 -8.45 -33.69
CA GLU A 374 -8.14 -7.51 -33.61
C GLU A 374 -8.58 -6.07 -33.29
N GLU A 375 -9.77 -5.67 -33.74
CA GLU A 375 -10.32 -4.33 -33.49
C GLU A 375 -10.78 -4.11 -32.04
N ASN A 376 -11.21 -5.17 -31.34
CA ASN A 376 -11.80 -5.05 -30.00
C ASN A 376 -10.96 -5.71 -28.89
N LYS A 377 -9.82 -6.35 -29.22
CA LYS A 377 -8.97 -7.06 -28.25
C LYS A 377 -8.45 -6.17 -27.12
N GLU A 378 -8.21 -4.88 -27.37
CA GLU A 378 -7.80 -3.95 -26.30
C GLU A 378 -8.89 -3.74 -25.25
N GLU A 379 -10.16 -3.69 -25.67
CA GLU A 379 -11.30 -3.62 -24.76
C GLU A 379 -11.39 -4.89 -23.92
N TYR A 380 -11.25 -6.05 -24.57
CA TYR A 380 -11.23 -7.35 -23.90
C TYR A 380 -10.13 -7.43 -22.84
N ILE A 381 -8.89 -7.09 -23.19
CA ILE A 381 -7.74 -7.09 -22.26
C ILE A 381 -8.01 -6.20 -21.04
N ARG A 382 -8.56 -5.00 -21.26
CA ARG A 382 -8.88 -4.06 -20.18
C ARG A 382 -9.93 -4.65 -19.23
N LEU A 383 -11.04 -5.17 -19.76
CA LEU A 383 -12.12 -5.74 -18.95
C LEU A 383 -11.67 -6.99 -18.18
N VAL A 384 -10.87 -7.85 -18.81
CA VAL A 384 -10.32 -9.04 -18.15
C VAL A 384 -9.35 -8.65 -17.03
N ALA A 385 -8.48 -7.66 -17.24
CA ALA A 385 -7.58 -7.17 -16.20
C ALA A 385 -8.34 -6.58 -15.01
N GLU A 386 -9.33 -5.72 -15.27
CA GLU A 386 -10.18 -5.12 -14.23
C GLU A 386 -10.95 -6.18 -13.44
N TRP A 387 -11.53 -7.15 -14.15
CA TRP A 387 -12.23 -8.29 -13.55
C TRP A 387 -11.30 -9.13 -12.67
N ARG A 388 -10.12 -9.52 -13.16
CA ARG A 388 -9.19 -10.36 -12.38
C ARG A 388 -8.80 -9.67 -11.09
N LEU A 389 -8.50 -8.37 -11.15
CA LEU A 389 -8.13 -7.61 -9.97
C LEU A 389 -9.32 -7.56 -8.99
N SER A 390 -10.54 -7.32 -9.46
CA SER A 390 -11.70 -7.01 -8.59
C SER A 390 -12.49 -8.22 -8.10
N ARG A 391 -12.39 -9.37 -8.76
CA ARG A 391 -13.27 -10.53 -8.51
C ARG A 391 -13.24 -11.03 -7.07
N GLY A 392 -14.43 -11.19 -6.49
CA GLY A 392 -14.64 -11.87 -5.20
C GLY A 392 -14.10 -11.12 -3.99
N VAL A 393 -13.72 -9.85 -4.16
CA VAL A 393 -13.19 -8.98 -3.10
C VAL A 393 -13.98 -7.68 -2.96
N GLU A 394 -15.11 -7.55 -3.65
CA GLU A 394 -15.91 -6.33 -3.75
C GLU A 394 -16.52 -5.95 -2.40
N GLU A 395 -17.18 -6.88 -1.71
CA GLU A 395 -17.80 -6.64 -0.40
C GLU A 395 -16.76 -6.31 0.68
N GLN A 396 -15.61 -6.99 0.64
CA GLN A 396 -14.48 -6.78 1.54
C GLN A 396 -13.86 -5.40 1.32
N THR A 397 -13.69 -5.03 0.05
CA THR A 397 -13.17 -3.73 -0.37
C THR A 397 -14.12 -2.61 0.07
N GLN A 398 -15.43 -2.80 -0.11
CA GLN A 398 -16.45 -1.86 0.34
C GLN A 398 -16.46 -1.71 1.86
N ALA A 399 -16.45 -2.81 2.61
CA ALA A 399 -16.40 -2.78 4.08
C ALA A 399 -15.15 -2.07 4.60
N PHE A 400 -13.99 -2.31 3.97
CA PHE A 400 -12.77 -1.56 4.23
C PHE A 400 -12.97 -0.06 3.99
N PHE A 401 -13.57 0.34 2.86
CA PHE A 401 -13.79 1.76 2.56
C PHE A 401 -14.78 2.45 3.46
N GLU A 402 -15.81 1.76 3.92
CA GLU A 402 -16.73 2.28 4.92
C GLU A 402 -15.98 2.62 6.21
N GLY A 403 -15.15 1.69 6.70
CA GLY A 403 -14.34 1.93 7.89
C GLY A 403 -13.30 3.03 7.70
N PHE A 404 -12.67 3.09 6.54
CA PHE A 404 -11.68 4.11 6.21
C PHE A 404 -12.29 5.52 6.18
N ASN A 405 -13.36 5.70 5.41
CA ASN A 405 -14.02 6.99 5.21
C ASN A 405 -14.70 7.54 6.47
N GLU A 406 -15.11 6.67 7.39
CA GLU A 406 -15.62 7.04 8.70
C GLU A 406 -14.59 7.88 9.52
N VAL A 407 -13.31 7.52 9.43
CA VAL A 407 -12.23 8.19 10.16
C VAL A 407 -11.59 9.29 9.30
N LEU A 408 -11.18 8.95 8.08
CA LEU A 408 -10.50 9.83 7.14
C LEU A 408 -11.22 9.82 5.79
N PRO A 409 -12.00 10.86 5.46
CA PRO A 409 -12.64 10.97 4.15
C PRO A 409 -11.62 10.93 3.01
N GLN A 410 -11.85 10.05 2.05
CA GLN A 410 -10.95 9.79 0.93
C GLN A 410 -10.67 11.03 0.05
N GLN A 411 -11.58 12.00 -0.01
CA GLN A 411 -11.40 13.26 -0.74
C GLN A 411 -10.10 14.00 -0.37
N TYR A 412 -9.60 13.82 0.86
CA TYR A 412 -8.35 14.44 1.28
C TYR A 412 -7.10 13.78 0.68
N LEU A 413 -7.23 12.61 0.06
CA LEU A 413 -6.13 11.84 -0.51
C LEU A 413 -6.05 11.91 -2.04
N GLN A 414 -7.02 12.55 -2.71
CA GLN A 414 -7.16 12.50 -4.18
C GLN A 414 -5.96 13.05 -4.97
N TYR A 415 -5.13 13.88 -4.35
CA TYR A 415 -3.93 14.45 -4.99
C TYR A 415 -2.71 13.53 -4.90
N PHE A 416 -2.79 12.47 -4.10
CA PHE A 416 -1.72 11.48 -3.99
C PHE A 416 -1.85 10.43 -5.09
N ASP A 417 -0.71 9.89 -5.51
CA ASP A 417 -0.66 8.63 -6.24
C ASP A 417 -0.46 7.44 -5.29
N ALA A 418 -0.59 6.23 -5.83
CA ALA A 418 -0.50 5.00 -5.05
C ALA A 418 0.87 4.83 -4.37
N LYS A 419 1.94 5.35 -4.98
CA LYS A 419 3.30 5.27 -4.45
C LYS A 419 3.52 6.28 -3.32
N GLU A 420 2.98 7.48 -3.46
CA GLU A 420 2.97 8.49 -2.40
C GLU A 420 2.15 8.02 -1.20
N LEU A 421 0.99 7.38 -1.42
CA LEU A 421 0.18 6.80 -0.34
C LEU A 421 0.91 5.66 0.37
N GLU A 422 1.60 4.79 -0.36
CA GLU A 422 2.47 3.76 0.22
C GLU A 422 3.53 4.40 1.14
N VAL A 423 4.21 5.45 0.67
CA VAL A 423 5.22 6.16 1.48
C VAL A 423 4.60 6.83 2.71
N MET A 424 3.37 7.34 2.61
CA MET A 424 2.66 7.91 3.78
C MET A 424 2.36 6.87 4.86
N LEU A 425 2.05 5.64 4.46
CA LEU A 425 1.72 4.55 5.38
C LEU A 425 2.96 3.83 5.89
N CYS A 426 3.92 3.52 5.02
CA CYS A 426 5.08 2.74 5.37
C CYS A 426 6.21 3.59 5.94
N GLY A 427 6.30 4.87 5.56
CA GLY A 427 7.41 5.76 5.85
C GLY A 427 8.60 5.57 4.91
N MET A 428 9.39 6.63 4.80
CA MET A 428 10.69 6.66 4.13
C MET A 428 11.79 6.07 5.00
N GLN A 429 12.74 5.44 4.33
CA GLN A 429 13.97 4.93 4.92
C GLN A 429 15.16 5.48 4.16
N GLU A 430 16.27 5.68 4.86
CA GLU A 430 17.50 6.13 4.21
C GLU A 430 18.06 4.98 3.36
N ILE A 431 18.30 5.25 2.08
CA ILE A 431 18.81 4.25 1.15
C ILE A 431 20.34 4.25 1.18
N ASP A 432 20.91 3.15 1.66
CA ASP A 432 22.34 2.88 1.56
C ASP A 432 22.71 2.55 0.11
N LEU A 433 23.27 3.55 -0.59
CA LEU A 433 23.74 3.40 -1.97
C LEU A 433 24.88 2.39 -2.10
N MET A 434 25.72 2.21 -1.08
CA MET A 434 26.81 1.25 -1.14
C MET A 434 26.28 -0.17 -1.07
N ASP A 435 25.30 -0.42 -0.20
CA ASP A 435 24.61 -1.70 -0.12
C ASP A 435 23.86 -2.02 -1.42
N TRP A 436 23.11 -1.05 -1.95
CA TRP A 436 22.40 -1.19 -3.22
C TRP A 436 23.34 -1.54 -4.36
N GLN A 437 24.44 -0.80 -4.51
CA GLN A 437 25.41 -1.03 -5.57
C GLN A 437 26.17 -2.36 -5.41
N ARG A 438 26.41 -2.81 -4.17
CA ARG A 438 27.08 -4.09 -3.88
C ARG A 438 26.24 -5.29 -4.29
N HIS A 439 24.92 -5.22 -4.10
CA HIS A 439 24.01 -6.33 -4.34
C HIS A 439 23.27 -6.25 -5.69
N THR A 440 23.60 -5.29 -6.55
CA THR A 440 23.04 -5.19 -7.90
C THR A 440 23.72 -6.15 -8.88
N ILE A 441 22.92 -6.87 -9.65
CA ILE A 441 23.37 -7.73 -10.76
C ILE A 441 23.14 -7.03 -12.12
N TYR A 442 23.95 -7.40 -13.11
CA TYR A 442 23.89 -6.80 -14.45
C TYR A 442 23.72 -7.88 -15.52
N ARG A 443 22.81 -7.66 -16.46
CA ARG A 443 22.59 -8.53 -17.63
C ARG A 443 22.85 -7.73 -18.90
N HIS A 444 23.69 -8.28 -19.79
CA HIS A 444 24.15 -7.59 -21.01
C HIS A 444 24.82 -6.20 -20.76
N TYR A 445 25.11 -5.92 -19.49
CA TYR A 445 25.95 -4.85 -19.00
C TYR A 445 26.98 -5.43 -18.04
N THR A 446 28.01 -4.65 -17.76
CA THR A 446 28.99 -4.90 -16.72
C THR A 446 29.08 -3.68 -15.81
N ARG A 447 29.68 -3.82 -14.63
CA ARG A 447 29.90 -2.70 -13.69
C ARG A 447 30.65 -1.52 -14.33
N ASN A 448 31.47 -1.79 -15.35
CA ASN A 448 32.28 -0.80 -16.05
C ASN A 448 31.62 -0.23 -17.31
N SER A 449 30.41 -0.69 -17.65
CA SER A 449 29.66 -0.15 -18.79
C SER A 449 29.30 1.31 -18.53
N LYS A 450 29.41 2.16 -19.57
CA LYS A 450 29.20 3.61 -19.44
C LYS A 450 27.86 3.94 -18.78
N GLN A 451 26.78 3.28 -19.21
CA GLN A 451 25.43 3.48 -18.69
C GLN A 451 25.30 3.08 -17.22
N ILE A 452 26.04 2.07 -16.77
CA ILE A 452 26.03 1.64 -15.36
C ILE A 452 26.78 2.64 -14.48
N VAL A 453 27.92 3.14 -14.95
CA VAL A 453 28.66 4.21 -14.25
C VAL A 453 27.79 5.46 -14.14
N TRP A 454 27.12 5.84 -15.23
CA TRP A 454 26.17 6.95 -15.25
C TRP A 454 24.97 6.73 -14.34
N PHE A 455 24.39 5.53 -14.31
CA PHE A 455 23.29 5.20 -13.41
C PHE A 455 23.68 5.42 -11.93
N TRP A 456 24.84 4.93 -11.50
CA TRP A 456 25.27 5.11 -10.11
C TRP A 456 25.73 6.53 -9.80
N GLN A 457 26.28 7.25 -10.78
CA GLN A 457 26.52 8.69 -10.65
C GLN A 457 25.21 9.44 -10.42
N PHE A 458 24.20 9.16 -11.23
CA PHE A 458 22.88 9.75 -11.10
C PHE A 458 22.22 9.40 -9.76
N ALA A 459 22.24 8.14 -9.33
CA ALA A 459 21.73 7.71 -8.03
C ALA A 459 22.39 8.44 -6.84
N LYS A 460 23.68 8.78 -6.97
CA LYS A 460 24.43 9.56 -5.98
C LYS A 460 24.01 11.05 -5.97
N GLU A 461 23.73 11.63 -7.13
CA GLU A 461 23.21 13.01 -7.25
C GLU A 461 21.77 13.17 -6.75
N MET A 462 20.96 12.10 -6.82
CA MET A 462 19.58 12.10 -6.32
C MET A 462 19.51 12.25 -4.80
N ASP A 463 18.47 12.94 -4.33
CA ASP A 463 18.07 12.94 -2.92
C ASP A 463 17.40 11.60 -2.55
N ASN A 464 17.17 11.39 -1.25
CA ASN A 464 16.61 10.12 -0.75
C ASN A 464 15.19 9.86 -1.27
N GLU A 465 14.39 10.91 -1.47
CA GLU A 465 13.04 10.80 -2.05
C GLU A 465 13.08 10.23 -3.46
N LYS A 466 13.90 10.80 -4.34
CA LYS A 466 14.02 10.30 -5.71
C LYS A 466 14.62 8.89 -5.73
N ARG A 467 15.58 8.57 -4.85
CA ARG A 467 16.12 7.20 -4.72
C ARG A 467 15.02 6.20 -4.33
N MET A 468 14.12 6.58 -3.43
CA MET A 468 12.98 5.74 -3.05
C MET A 468 11.99 5.57 -4.19
N ARG A 469 11.70 6.63 -4.96
CA ARG A 469 10.85 6.52 -6.15
C ARG A 469 11.46 5.58 -7.20
N LEU A 470 12.77 5.65 -7.40
CA LEU A 470 13.49 4.71 -8.26
C LEU A 470 13.39 3.27 -7.73
N LEU A 471 13.51 3.08 -6.42
CA LEU A 471 13.30 1.77 -5.80
C LEU A 471 11.87 1.27 -6.09
N GLN A 472 10.84 2.05 -5.76
CA GLN A 472 9.44 1.74 -6.05
C GLN A 472 9.17 1.48 -7.54
N PHE A 473 9.84 2.20 -8.42
CA PHE A 473 9.73 1.99 -9.86
C PHE A 473 10.19 0.58 -10.25
N VAL A 474 11.30 0.09 -9.67
CA VAL A 474 11.92 -1.18 -10.06
C VAL A 474 11.39 -2.37 -9.26
N THR A 475 11.03 -2.19 -7.98
CA THR A 475 10.63 -3.28 -7.08
C THR A 475 9.14 -3.27 -6.74
N GLY A 476 8.41 -2.23 -7.13
CA GLY A 476 6.98 -2.08 -6.83
C GLY A 476 6.66 -1.66 -5.40
N THR A 477 7.67 -1.41 -4.55
CA THR A 477 7.49 -1.05 -3.14
C THR A 477 8.61 -0.16 -2.62
N CYS A 478 8.32 0.68 -1.62
CA CYS A 478 9.31 1.53 -0.97
C CYS A 478 10.05 0.85 0.19
N ARG A 479 9.69 -0.40 0.53
CA ARG A 479 10.23 -1.15 1.67
C ARG A 479 11.44 -2.00 1.26
N LEU A 480 12.48 -2.00 2.10
CA LEU A 480 13.55 -2.99 2.00
C LEU A 480 13.40 -4.07 3.08
N PRO A 481 13.82 -5.32 2.79
CA PRO A 481 13.98 -6.36 3.80
C PRO A 481 14.96 -5.96 4.89
N VAL A 482 14.89 -6.64 6.05
CA VAL A 482 15.75 -6.36 7.21
C VAL A 482 17.24 -6.51 6.87
N GLY A 483 17.60 -7.47 6.01
CA GLY A 483 18.97 -7.66 5.52
C GLY A 483 19.40 -6.75 4.37
N GLY A 484 18.60 -5.73 4.03
CA GLY A 484 18.91 -4.76 2.97
C GLY A 484 18.76 -5.33 1.57
N PHE A 485 19.57 -4.85 0.62
CA PHE A 485 19.47 -5.22 -0.79
C PHE A 485 19.91 -6.66 -1.09
N ALA A 486 20.62 -7.31 -0.16
CA ALA A 486 21.05 -8.70 -0.26
C ALA A 486 19.87 -9.67 -0.27
N ASP A 487 18.84 -9.35 0.51
CA ASP A 487 17.69 -10.21 0.80
C ASP A 487 16.43 -9.78 0.02
N LEU A 488 16.60 -9.01 -1.07
CA LEU A 488 15.49 -8.63 -1.94
C LEU A 488 14.77 -9.88 -2.46
N MET A 489 13.43 -9.82 -2.41
CA MET A 489 12.53 -10.87 -2.86
C MET A 489 11.82 -10.42 -4.13
N GLY A 490 11.54 -11.36 -5.02
CA GLY A 490 10.67 -11.19 -6.19
C GLY A 490 9.50 -12.16 -6.10
N SER A 491 8.84 -12.38 -7.24
CA SER A 491 7.69 -13.29 -7.37
C SER A 491 8.02 -14.80 -7.25
N ASN A 492 9.30 -15.15 -7.44
CA ASN A 492 9.81 -16.53 -7.48
C ASN A 492 10.88 -16.80 -6.40
N GLY A 493 10.92 -16.00 -5.35
CA GLY A 493 11.83 -16.13 -4.21
C GLY A 493 12.90 -15.04 -4.16
N PRO A 494 14.06 -15.33 -3.53
CA PRO A 494 15.18 -14.40 -3.44
C PRO A 494 15.63 -13.91 -4.82
N GLN A 495 15.48 -12.61 -5.07
CA GLN A 495 15.69 -11.98 -6.37
C GLN A 495 16.31 -10.60 -6.19
N LYS A 496 17.60 -10.49 -6.51
CA LYS A 496 18.37 -9.24 -6.39
C LYS A 496 17.94 -8.20 -7.42
N PHE A 497 18.21 -6.93 -7.10
CA PHE A 497 18.07 -5.82 -8.03
C PHE A 497 18.93 -6.04 -9.28
N CYS A 498 18.31 -5.94 -10.46
CA CYS A 498 18.95 -6.25 -11.74
C CYS A 498 18.85 -5.08 -12.71
N ILE A 499 19.95 -4.73 -13.39
CA ILE A 499 19.92 -3.81 -14.53
C ILE A 499 20.24 -4.59 -15.81
N GLU A 500 19.33 -4.58 -16.77
CA GLU A 500 19.46 -5.29 -18.04
C GLU A 500 19.51 -4.32 -19.22
N LYS A 501 20.42 -4.59 -20.18
CA LYS A 501 20.47 -3.81 -21.42
C LYS A 501 19.36 -4.27 -22.38
N VAL A 502 18.32 -3.46 -22.52
CA VAL A 502 17.18 -3.73 -23.41
C VAL A 502 16.83 -2.48 -24.21
N GLY A 503 16.39 -2.67 -25.46
CA GLY A 503 15.79 -1.60 -26.26
C GLY A 503 16.78 -0.70 -27.02
N LYS A 504 16.25 0.42 -27.52
CA LYS A 504 16.95 1.42 -28.33
C LYS A 504 17.12 2.73 -27.56
N GLU A 505 18.07 3.56 -27.99
CA GLU A 505 18.44 4.81 -27.33
C GLU A 505 17.28 5.81 -27.12
N ASN A 506 16.22 5.72 -27.92
CA ASN A 506 15.07 6.62 -27.83
C ASN A 506 14.03 6.14 -26.82
N TRP A 507 14.07 4.85 -26.47
CA TRP A 507 13.12 4.22 -25.58
C TRP A 507 13.29 4.75 -24.16
N LEU A 508 12.18 4.77 -23.43
CA LEU A 508 12.21 5.02 -21.99
C LEU A 508 12.67 3.75 -21.26
N PRO A 509 13.29 3.90 -20.08
CA PRO A 509 13.59 2.75 -19.25
C PRO A 509 12.27 2.15 -18.73
N ARG A 510 12.24 0.83 -18.58
CA ARG A 510 11.07 0.09 -18.10
C ARG A 510 11.46 -0.75 -16.90
N SER A 511 10.49 -1.13 -16.09
CA SER A 511 10.71 -2.00 -14.95
C SER A 511 9.85 -3.24 -15.02
N HIS A 512 10.36 -4.31 -14.41
CA HIS A 512 9.61 -5.53 -14.12
C HIS A 512 9.70 -5.77 -12.62
N THR A 513 8.65 -5.36 -11.92
CA THR A 513 8.61 -5.35 -10.45
C THR A 513 8.75 -6.76 -9.87
N CYS A 514 8.15 -7.75 -10.52
CA CYS A 514 8.24 -9.17 -10.14
C CYS A 514 9.66 -9.75 -10.14
N PHE A 515 10.59 -9.11 -10.85
CA PHE A 515 11.98 -9.54 -10.97
C PHE A 515 12.99 -8.55 -10.39
N ASN A 516 12.51 -7.45 -9.78
CA ASN A 516 13.36 -6.33 -9.37
C ASN A 516 14.29 -5.85 -10.49
N ARG A 517 13.78 -5.83 -11.74
CA ARG A 517 14.60 -5.58 -12.94
C ARG A 517 14.30 -4.22 -13.57
N LEU A 518 15.35 -3.47 -13.85
CA LEU A 518 15.35 -2.25 -14.66
C LEU A 518 15.89 -2.56 -16.05
N ASP A 519 15.05 -2.42 -17.06
CA ASP A 519 15.43 -2.42 -18.46
C ASP A 519 15.98 -1.03 -18.79
N LEU A 520 17.31 -0.94 -18.94
CA LEU A 520 18.03 0.32 -19.17
C LEU A 520 18.59 0.38 -20.59
N PRO A 521 18.01 1.22 -21.47
CA PRO A 521 18.52 1.39 -22.83
C PRO A 521 19.98 1.87 -22.88
N PRO A 522 20.72 1.54 -23.96
CA PRO A 522 22.10 1.94 -24.12
C PRO A 522 22.24 3.39 -24.55
N TYR A 523 21.81 4.33 -23.71
CA TYR A 523 21.87 5.77 -23.95
C TYR A 523 23.28 6.24 -24.32
N LYS A 524 23.37 7.34 -25.08
CA LYS A 524 24.62 7.87 -25.63
C LYS A 524 25.32 8.87 -24.70
N SER A 525 24.59 9.48 -23.76
CA SER A 525 25.13 10.47 -22.83
C SER A 525 24.55 10.34 -21.42
N TYR A 526 25.26 10.91 -20.45
CA TYR A 526 24.81 11.03 -19.07
C TYR A 526 23.49 11.81 -18.97
N GLU A 527 23.39 12.94 -19.66
CA GLU A 527 22.20 13.80 -19.63
C GLU A 527 20.96 13.09 -20.20
N GLN A 528 21.12 12.33 -21.30
CA GLN A 528 20.03 11.54 -21.86
C GLN A 528 19.53 10.48 -20.88
N LEU A 529 20.44 9.79 -20.20
CA LEU A 529 20.09 8.80 -19.18
C LEU A 529 19.36 9.45 -18.00
N LYS A 530 19.87 10.59 -17.52
CA LYS A 530 19.29 11.35 -16.41
C LYS A 530 17.88 11.83 -16.73
N GLU A 531 17.68 12.45 -17.89
CA GLU A 531 16.37 12.93 -18.35
C GLU A 531 15.37 11.77 -18.46
N LYS A 532 15.74 10.69 -19.15
CA LYS A 532 14.85 9.54 -19.40
C LYS A 532 14.51 8.77 -18.12
N LEU A 533 15.46 8.60 -17.19
CA LEU A 533 15.19 7.98 -15.88
C LEU A 533 14.33 8.88 -15.00
N MET A 534 14.62 10.18 -14.92
CA MET A 534 13.79 11.12 -14.17
C MET A 534 12.35 11.12 -14.69
N PHE A 535 12.17 11.16 -16.01
CA PHE A 535 10.85 11.08 -16.62
C PHE A 535 10.12 9.78 -16.25
N ALA A 536 10.79 8.62 -16.36
CA ALA A 536 10.17 7.33 -16.06
C ALA A 536 9.79 7.16 -14.59
N ILE A 537 10.58 7.66 -13.64
CA ILE A 537 10.26 7.57 -12.20
C ILE A 537 9.18 8.57 -11.77
N GLU A 538 9.01 9.69 -12.50
CA GLU A 538 7.99 10.70 -12.20
C GLU A 538 6.65 10.41 -12.90
N GLU A 539 6.64 9.93 -14.14
CA GLU A 539 5.42 9.69 -14.93
C GLU A 539 4.81 8.29 -14.75
N THR A 540 4.74 7.81 -13.51
CA THR A 540 4.40 6.41 -13.20
C THR A 540 2.90 6.05 -13.26
N GLU A 541 2.02 6.95 -13.72
CA GLU A 541 0.56 6.70 -13.82
C GLU A 541 0.05 6.47 -15.25
N GLY A 542 0.90 6.44 -16.28
CA GLY A 542 0.41 6.36 -17.65
C GLY A 542 1.43 5.86 -18.65
N PHE A 543 1.76 4.57 -18.61
CA PHE A 543 2.43 3.90 -19.74
C PHE A 543 1.50 2.83 -20.31
N GLY A 544 0.54 3.32 -21.09
CA GLY A 544 -0.37 2.53 -21.92
C GLY A 544 -0.72 3.23 -23.25
N GLN A 545 0.04 4.26 -23.64
CA GLN A 545 -0.05 4.87 -24.97
C GLN A 545 1.32 4.79 -25.64
N GLU A 546 1.63 3.61 -26.16
CA GLU A 546 2.31 3.47 -27.45
C GLU A 546 1.38 2.69 -28.37
#